data_AF-A0A8I2YKF8-F1
#
_entry.id   AF-A0A8I2YKF8-F1
#
_cell.length_a   1.000
_cell.length_b   1.000
_cell.length_c   1.000
_cell.angle_alpha   90.00
_cell.angle_beta   90.00
_cell.angle_gamma   90.00
#
_symmetry.space_group_name_H-M   'P 1'
#
loop_
_entity.id
_entity.type
_entity.pdbx_description
1 polymer ?
#
loop_
_entity_poly.entity_id
_entity_poly.type
_entity_poly.pdbx_seq_one_letter_code
_entity_poly.pdbx_strand_id
1 'polypeptide(L)'
;MPSPPHDTETNDTIIFGYLIAWFLGEVLQQLHKAVITHFHEWQAGVAILLCRKRYIDVTTVFTTHVTLLGRYLCAGNVNFYNNLQYFDKAGKRGIYHCYCIECAAAHCSDVFTMVSRNVCTMDNNHPL
;
A
#
# COMPACT_ATOMS: atom_id res chain seq x y z
N MET A 1 -2.23 5.27 -10.86
CA MET A 1 -0.99 4.50 -10.66
C MET A 1 -0.67 3.80 -11.97
N PRO A 2 0.60 3.76 -12.42
CA PRO A 2 0.97 3.04 -13.62
C PRO A 2 0.81 1.53 -13.37
N SER A 3 -0.09 0.87 -14.10
CA SER A 3 -0.24 -0.59 -14.10
C SER A 3 0.18 -1.12 -15.46
N PRO A 4 1.29 -1.88 -15.57
CA PRO A 4 1.62 -2.58 -16.80
C PRO A 4 0.53 -3.61 -17.12
N PRO A 5 0.01 -3.69 -18.36
CA PRO A 5 -1.09 -4.60 -18.71
C PRO A 5 -0.72 -6.09 -18.55
N HIS A 6 0.57 -6.40 -18.45
CA HIS A 6 1.08 -7.77 -18.26
C HIS A 6 1.15 -8.23 -16.80
N ASP A 7 0.90 -7.35 -15.83
CA ASP A 7 0.90 -7.74 -14.41
C ASP A 7 -0.52 -8.03 -13.91
N THR A 8 -0.86 -9.32 -13.88
CA THR A 8 -2.16 -9.79 -13.40
C THR A 8 -2.38 -9.52 -11.92
N GLU A 9 -1.33 -9.59 -11.09
CA GLU A 9 -1.47 -9.39 -9.63
C GLU A 9 -1.87 -7.94 -9.31
N THR A 10 -1.27 -6.98 -9.99
CA THR A 10 -1.62 -5.56 -9.85
C THR A 10 -3.02 -5.27 -10.39
N ASN A 11 -3.41 -5.89 -11.50
CA ASN A 11 -4.76 -5.72 -12.05
C ASN A 11 -5.82 -6.28 -11.09
N ASP A 12 -5.60 -7.47 -10.54
CA ASP A 12 -6.50 -8.09 -9.56
C ASP A 12 -6.58 -7.24 -8.28
N THR A 13 -5.45 -6.72 -7.81
CA THR A 13 -5.36 -5.78 -6.67
C THR A 13 -6.20 -4.52 -6.91
N ILE A 14 -6.14 -3.95 -8.12
CA ILE A 14 -6.94 -2.78 -8.48
C ILE A 14 -8.43 -3.14 -8.47
N ILE A 15 -8.83 -4.20 -9.15
CA ILE A 15 -10.22 -4.64 -9.22
C ILE A 15 -10.77 -4.90 -7.81
N PHE A 16 -10.01 -5.65 -7.00
CA PHE A 16 -10.36 -5.94 -5.61
C PHE A 16 -10.54 -4.67 -4.79
N GLY A 17 -9.61 -3.71 -4.89
CA GLY A 17 -9.70 -2.43 -4.21
C GLY A 17 -10.97 -1.64 -4.56
N TYR A 18 -11.34 -1.61 -5.85
CA TYR A 18 -12.57 -0.95 -6.30
C TYR A 18 -13.84 -1.64 -5.79
N LEU A 19 -13.87 -2.98 -5.81
CA LEU A 19 -15.00 -3.76 -5.31
C LEU A 19 -15.21 -3.53 -3.82
N ILE A 20 -14.14 -3.54 -3.02
CA ILE A 20 -14.23 -3.29 -1.58
C ILE A 20 -14.67 -1.86 -1.29
N ALA A 21 -14.12 -0.85 -1.98
CA ALA A 21 -14.52 0.54 -1.79
C ALA A 21 -16.00 0.75 -2.15
N TRP A 22 -16.51 0.07 -3.17
CA TRP A 22 -17.93 0.12 -3.52
C TRP A 22 -18.79 -0.57 -2.45
N PHE A 23 -18.40 -1.79 -2.04
CA PHE A 23 -19.10 -2.54 -0.99
C PHE A 23 -19.19 -1.76 0.32
N LEU A 24 -18.09 -1.13 0.76
CA LEU A 24 -18.08 -0.30 1.97
C LEU A 24 -19.00 0.91 1.83
N GLY A 25 -19.05 1.54 0.66
CA GLY A 25 -19.97 2.65 0.38
C GLY A 25 -21.45 2.25 0.55
N GLU A 26 -21.84 1.07 0.08
CA GLU A 26 -23.21 0.57 0.23
C GLU A 26 -23.52 0.13 1.67
N VAL A 27 -22.59 -0.57 2.31
CA VAL A 27 -22.76 -1.09 3.68
C VAL A 27 -22.90 0.06 4.69
N LEU A 28 -22.14 1.15 4.52
CA LEU A 28 -22.25 2.31 5.39
C LEU A 28 -23.61 3.00 5.33
N GLN A 29 -24.32 2.93 4.20
CA GLN A 29 -25.68 3.47 4.13
C GLN A 29 -26.67 2.68 4.99
N GLN A 30 -26.38 1.41 5.26
CA GLN A 30 -27.25 0.52 6.03
C GLN A 30 -26.84 0.43 7.51
N LEU A 31 -25.64 0.89 7.87
CA LEU A 31 -25.10 0.79 9.23
C LEU A 31 -25.00 2.15 9.91
N HIS A 32 -25.64 2.29 11.07
CA HIS A 32 -25.52 3.47 11.94
C HIS A 32 -24.41 3.32 13.00
N LYS A 33 -23.33 2.60 12.69
CA LYS A 33 -22.22 2.32 13.62
C LYS A 33 -20.90 2.72 12.98
N ALA A 34 -19.93 3.10 13.81
CA ALA A 34 -18.56 3.28 13.35
C ALA A 34 -18.02 1.96 12.80
N VAL A 35 -17.51 1.99 11.56
CA VAL A 35 -16.95 0.82 10.87
C VAL A 35 -15.43 0.96 10.84
N ILE A 36 -14.76 -0.09 11.33
CA ILE A 36 -13.31 -0.21 11.24
C ILE A 36 -13.00 -1.26 10.19
N THR A 37 -12.16 -0.89 9.22
CA THR A 37 -11.72 -1.73 8.12
C THR A 37 -10.24 -2.01 8.28
N HIS A 38 -9.88 -3.29 8.26
CA HIS A 38 -8.51 -3.73 8.49
C HIS A 38 -7.99 -4.44 7.24
N PHE A 39 -6.95 -3.87 6.64
CA PHE A 39 -6.32 -4.35 5.43
C PHE A 39 -4.94 -4.93 5.74
N HIS A 40 -4.66 -6.09 5.16
CA HIS A 40 -3.39 -6.78 5.28
C HIS A 40 -2.67 -6.78 3.93
N GLU A 41 -1.42 -6.32 3.93
CA GLU A 41 -0.51 -6.26 2.77
C GLU A 41 -0.95 -5.37 1.60
N TRP A 42 0.02 -5.07 0.73
CA TRP A 42 -0.13 -4.11 -0.36
C TRP A 42 -1.22 -4.48 -1.37
N GLN A 43 -1.55 -5.77 -1.54
CA GLN A 43 -2.64 -6.21 -2.43
C GLN A 43 -4.01 -5.69 -1.98
N ALA A 44 -4.18 -5.39 -0.69
CA ALA A 44 -5.39 -4.79 -0.15
C ALA A 44 -5.28 -3.25 -0.05
N GLY A 45 -4.10 -2.68 -0.33
CA GLY A 45 -3.79 -1.27 -0.14
C GLY A 45 -4.61 -0.32 -1.03
N VAL A 46 -5.00 -0.75 -2.23
CA VAL A 46 -5.79 0.09 -3.16
C VAL A 46 -7.13 0.50 -2.58
N ALA A 47 -7.77 -0.36 -1.78
CA ALA A 47 -9.03 -0.03 -1.10
C ALA A 47 -8.86 1.15 -0.14
N ILE A 48 -7.75 1.22 0.60
CA ILE A 48 -7.46 2.31 1.54
C ILE A 48 -7.36 3.64 0.79
N LEU A 49 -6.63 3.67 -0.33
CA LEU A 49 -6.51 4.87 -1.15
C LEU A 49 -7.87 5.35 -1.65
N LEU A 50 -8.72 4.41 -2.10
CA LEU A 50 -10.05 4.73 -2.61
C LEU A 50 -10.97 5.24 -1.49
N CYS A 51 -10.92 4.63 -0.30
CA CYS A 51 -11.67 5.08 0.87
C CYS A 51 -11.28 6.51 1.26
N ARG A 52 -9.97 6.79 1.32
CA ARG A 52 -9.44 8.13 1.64
C ARG A 52 -9.80 9.16 0.58
N LYS A 53 -9.67 8.82 -0.71
CA LYS A 53 -9.94 9.74 -1.83
C LYS A 53 -11.43 10.03 -2.03
N ARG A 54 -12.30 9.07 -1.73
CA ARG A 54 -13.76 9.21 -1.83
C ARG A 54 -14.42 9.69 -0.54
N TYR A 55 -13.64 10.00 0.49
CA TYR A 55 -14.13 10.41 1.81
C TYR A 55 -15.18 9.44 2.39
N ILE A 56 -14.91 8.15 2.27
CA ILE A 56 -15.77 7.10 2.85
C ILE A 56 -15.59 7.14 4.38
N ASP A 57 -16.69 7.19 5.13
CA ASP A 57 -16.70 7.28 6.60
C ASP A 57 -16.36 5.92 7.26
N VAL A 58 -15.12 5.46 7.06
CA VAL A 58 -14.55 4.27 7.69
C VAL A 58 -13.22 4.61 8.33
N THR A 59 -12.92 4.01 9.48
CA THR A 59 -11.56 3.99 10.00
C THR A 59 -10.77 2.88 9.31
N THR A 60 -9.59 3.19 8.79
CA THR A 60 -8.73 2.28 8.06
C THR A 60 -7.50 1.89 8.87
N VAL A 61 -7.27 0.58 9.02
CA VAL A 61 -6.08 0.02 9.64
C VAL A 61 -5.31 -0.75 8.57
N PHE A 62 -4.01 -0.48 8.44
CA PHE A 62 -3.14 -1.19 7.51
C PHE A 62 -2.06 -1.96 8.27
N THR A 63 -1.93 -3.25 7.98
CA THR A 63 -0.85 -4.10 8.51
C THR A 63 -0.05 -4.71 7.38
N THR A 64 1.27 -4.52 7.38
CA THR A 64 2.18 -5.28 6.51
C THR A 64 3.07 -6.21 7.33
N HIS A 65 3.22 -7.46 6.86
CA HIS A 65 4.07 -8.47 7.47
C HIS A 65 5.50 -8.35 6.98
N VAL A 66 5.72 -8.09 5.69
CA VAL A 66 7.04 -7.85 5.10
C VAL A 66 6.93 -6.91 3.90
N THR A 67 7.54 -5.72 4.03
CA THR A 67 7.62 -4.76 2.92
C THR A 67 8.26 -5.39 1.68
N LEU A 68 7.76 -5.04 0.50
CA LEU A 68 8.33 -5.52 -0.77
C LEU A 68 9.85 -5.26 -0.79
N LEU A 69 10.26 -4.07 -0.36
CA LEU A 69 11.67 -3.69 -0.21
C LEU A 69 12.42 -4.61 0.78
N GLY A 70 11.82 -4.94 1.93
CA GLY A 70 12.39 -5.84 2.93
C GLY A 70 12.72 -7.24 2.39
N ARG A 71 11.87 -7.81 1.52
CA ARG A 71 12.15 -9.11 0.87
C ARG A 71 13.36 -9.03 -0.06
N TYR A 72 13.48 -7.94 -0.81
CA TYR A 72 14.62 -7.72 -1.72
C TYR A 72 15.91 -7.39 -0.98
N LEU A 73 15.82 -6.70 0.16
CA LEU A 73 16.95 -6.38 1.04
C LEU A 73 17.58 -7.62 1.65
N CYS A 74 16.78 -8.59 2.09
CA CYS A 74 17.29 -9.84 2.64
C CYS A 74 17.88 -10.77 1.57
N ALA A 75 17.44 -10.65 0.31
CA ALA A 75 17.97 -11.43 -0.81
C ALA A 75 19.19 -10.78 -1.50
N GLY A 76 19.44 -9.49 -1.28
CA GLY A 76 20.49 -8.70 -1.93
C GLY A 76 21.52 -8.17 -0.94
N ASN A 77 22.75 -8.67 -1.05
CA ASN A 77 23.92 -8.33 -0.24
C ASN A 77 23.98 -6.82 0.17
N VAL A 78 23.88 -6.59 1.48
CA VAL A 78 24.22 -5.39 2.26
C VAL A 78 24.90 -4.25 1.48
N ASN A 79 24.11 -3.39 0.81
CA ASN A 79 24.46 -2.00 0.46
C ASN A 79 23.28 -1.22 -0.15
N PHE A 80 22.05 -1.58 0.24
CA PHE A 80 20.84 -1.04 -0.36
C PHE A 80 20.41 0.30 0.27
N TYR A 81 20.56 0.44 1.60
CA TYR A 81 20.21 1.66 2.32
C TYR A 81 21.07 2.85 1.89
N ASN A 82 22.38 2.65 1.67
CA ASN A 82 23.29 3.72 1.22
C ASN A 82 23.05 4.17 -0.23
N ASN A 83 22.26 3.42 -1.01
CA ASN A 83 21.97 3.72 -2.42
C ASN A 83 20.49 4.06 -2.67
N LEU A 84 19.69 4.29 -1.62
CA LEU A 84 18.28 4.66 -1.77
C LEU A 84 18.11 5.96 -2.59
N GLN A 85 19.03 6.92 -2.41
CA GLN A 85 19.05 8.19 -3.16
C GLN A 85 19.34 8.02 -4.65
N TYR A 86 19.90 6.88 -5.08
CA TYR A 86 20.23 6.60 -6.48
C TYR A 86 19.23 5.65 -7.16
N PHE A 87 18.12 5.30 -6.48
CA PHE A 87 17.17 4.31 -6.99
C PHE A 87 16.10 4.90 -7.91
N ASP A 88 16.54 5.61 -8.95
CA ASP A 88 15.80 5.83 -10.20
C ASP A 88 15.64 4.52 -11.03
N LYS A 89 15.69 3.36 -10.35
CA LYS A 89 15.80 2.01 -10.96
C LYS A 89 14.81 0.98 -10.40
N ALA A 90 13.81 1.38 -9.60
CA ALA A 90 12.68 0.49 -9.31
C ALA A 90 11.87 0.17 -10.58
N GLY A 91 11.95 1.04 -11.59
CA GLY A 91 11.43 0.76 -12.94
C GLY A 91 12.13 -0.39 -13.67
N LYS A 92 13.38 -0.73 -13.34
CA LYS A 92 14.13 -1.80 -14.05
C LYS A 92 13.73 -3.23 -13.66
N ARG A 93 12.94 -3.40 -12.60
CA ARG A 93 12.52 -4.73 -12.11
C ARG A 93 11.01 -4.90 -12.05
N GLY A 94 10.22 -3.90 -12.48
CA GLY A 94 8.76 -4.01 -12.52
C GLY A 94 8.11 -4.17 -11.14
N ILE A 95 8.69 -3.58 -10.08
CA ILE A 95 8.13 -3.66 -8.71
C ILE A 95 7.74 -2.28 -8.18
N TYR A 96 8.09 -1.22 -8.93
CA TYR A 96 7.83 0.16 -8.52
C TYR A 96 6.35 0.43 -8.26
N HIS A 97 5.45 -0.12 -9.09
CA HIS A 97 4.01 0.07 -8.92
C HIS A 97 3.49 -0.58 -7.63
N CYS A 98 3.94 -1.80 -7.29
CA CYS A 98 3.59 -2.45 -6.02
C CYS A 98 4.12 -1.66 -4.83
N TYR A 99 5.37 -1.17 -4.91
CA TYR A 99 5.96 -0.33 -3.87
C TYR A 99 5.18 0.98 -3.69
N CYS A 100 4.78 1.66 -4.77
CA CYS A 100 3.95 2.85 -4.69
C CYS A 100 2.59 2.57 -4.03
N ILE A 101 1.98 1.40 -4.28
CA ILE A 101 0.72 1.00 -3.63
C ILE A 101 0.94 0.83 -2.13
N GLU A 102 1.97 0.08 -1.73
CA GLU A 102 2.32 -0.14 -0.32
C GLU A 102 2.56 1.18 0.42
N CYS A 103 3.37 2.06 -0.18
CA CYS A 103 3.70 3.38 0.34
C CYS A 103 2.46 4.26 0.50
N ALA A 104 1.64 4.34 -0.56
CA ALA A 104 0.43 5.14 -0.53
C ALA A 104 -0.59 4.57 0.46
N ALA A 105 -0.70 3.25 0.60
CA ALA A 105 -1.61 2.63 1.56
C ALA A 105 -1.20 2.93 3.00
N ALA A 106 0.09 2.85 3.33
CA ALA A 106 0.61 3.23 4.64
C ALA A 106 0.39 4.72 4.96
N HIS A 107 0.53 5.60 3.96
CA HIS A 107 0.31 7.04 4.14
C HIS A 107 -1.16 7.42 4.22
N CYS A 108 -2.04 6.68 3.54
CA CYS A 108 -3.47 6.98 3.52
C CYS A 108 -4.26 6.31 4.64
N SER A 109 -3.67 5.32 5.33
CA SER A 109 -4.32 4.63 6.46
C SER A 109 -4.33 5.50 7.72
N ASP A 110 -5.39 5.39 8.51
CA ASP A 110 -5.49 6.08 9.80
C ASP A 110 -4.54 5.48 10.84
N VAL A 111 -4.40 4.14 10.81
CA VAL A 111 -3.48 3.41 11.68
C VAL A 111 -2.63 2.47 10.83
N PHE A 112 -1.31 2.64 10.91
CA PHE A 112 -0.35 1.75 10.26
C PHE A 112 0.36 0.86 11.29
N THR A 113 0.46 -0.43 11.00
CA THR A 113 1.11 -1.42 11.84
C THR A 113 2.01 -2.33 11.00
N MET A 114 3.08 -2.82 11.61
CA MET A 114 4.04 -3.68 10.94
C MET A 114 4.49 -4.79 11.88
N VAL A 115 4.52 -6.03 11.38
CA VAL A 115 4.82 -7.22 12.19
C VAL A 115 6.32 -7.42 12.42
N SER A 116 7.17 -6.92 11.51
CA SER A 116 8.63 -7.02 11.60
C SER A 116 9.30 -5.65 11.54
N ARG A 117 10.38 -5.41 12.28
CA ARG A 117 11.11 -4.12 12.33
C ARG A 117 11.94 -3.87 11.06
N ASN A 118 11.31 -3.90 9.90
CA ASN A 118 11.94 -3.74 8.59
C ASN A 118 11.53 -2.36 8.11
N VAL A 119 12.35 -1.38 8.49
CA VAL A 119 12.16 0.05 8.31
C VAL A 119 11.72 0.37 6.87
N CYS A 120 10.46 0.78 6.71
CA CYS A 120 10.11 1.74 5.68
C CYS A 120 10.64 3.08 6.20
N THR A 121 11.88 3.45 5.87
CA THR A 121 12.30 4.85 5.99
C THR A 121 11.57 5.58 4.88
N MET A 122 10.30 5.91 5.16
CA MET A 122 9.73 7.12 4.62
C MET A 122 10.56 8.23 5.26
N ASP A 123 11.62 8.66 4.56
CA ASP A 123 12.32 9.87 4.96
C ASP A 123 11.29 11.00 4.94
N ASN A 124 10.82 11.37 6.14
CA ASN A 124 9.97 12.54 6.38
C ASN A 124 10.66 13.87 5.98
N ASN A 125 11.84 13.81 5.34
CA ASN A 125 12.67 14.94 4.94
C ASN A 125 12.67 15.21 3.42
N HIS A 126 11.94 14.45 2.60
CA HIS A 126 11.70 14.81 1.21
C HIS A 126 10.20 14.83 0.91
N PRO A 127 9.54 15.99 1.01
CA PRO A 127 8.25 16.17 0.36
C PRO A 127 8.47 16.05 -1.16
N LEU A 128 7.46 15.52 -1.84
CA LEU A 128 7.36 15.45 -3.31
C LEU A 128 7.80 16.77 -3.99
#